data_AF-A0A1F2TBE6-F1
#
_entry.id   AF-A0A1F2TBE6-F1
#
_cell.length_a   1.000
_cell.length_b   1.000
_cell.length_c   1.000
_cell.angle_alpha   90.00
_cell.angle_beta   90.00
_cell.angle_gamma   90.00
#
_symmetry.space_group_name_H-M   'P 1'
#
loop_
_entity.id
_entity.type
_entity.pdbx_description
1 polymer ?
#
loop_
_entity_poly.entity_id
_entity_poly.type
_entity_poly.pdbx_seq_one_letter_code
_entity_poly.pdbx_strand_id
1 'polypeptide(L)'
;MRRTVFLLLALAASTPAAARSAAAEEVDARAFITTLETLSAAIERATPEDVTRIITTVPSTLRVRTRQQVFDVRLEPIAQSLARARSDPSRWAERRTAILSALRGMTAEAESFQSGSPDTVDLHRSLDAVLARREFTHLRSVPWTTRLRDWVTAAFRRVWKRVAPAGLDMDRLGLTLAWLAALFALSGIAWFLYRTTRRSRSSVALNDANELRPLTPAREWALRALAAARDGQTSEAVRCAYRAAVQRLEEQGTWRVDESRTAREYARLLEPADARRVVFHDIVRQFERTVYANSPGAADEAARLIHDLELLGCVRAHETAI
;
A
#
# COMPACT_ATOMS: atom_id res chain seq x y z
N MET A 1 21.51 62.90 -36.22
CA MET A 1 22.14 61.60 -36.55
C MET A 1 21.22 60.49 -36.02
N ARG A 2 20.45 59.78 -36.85
CA ARG A 2 20.69 58.38 -37.29
C ARG A 2 20.99 57.47 -36.06
N ARG A 3 20.23 56.43 -35.69
CA ARG A 3 19.58 55.37 -36.50
C ARG A 3 18.77 54.38 -35.60
N THR A 4 17.56 53.98 -36.05
CA THR A 4 16.92 52.62 -36.05
C THR A 4 16.95 51.72 -34.79
N VAL A 5 15.82 51.40 -34.15
CA VAL A 5 14.81 50.32 -34.44
C VAL A 5 15.36 48.89 -34.37
N PHE A 6 14.91 48.09 -33.38
CA PHE A 6 14.45 46.71 -33.60
C PHE A 6 13.37 46.30 -32.58
N LEU A 7 12.33 45.71 -33.15
CA LEU A 7 11.05 45.24 -32.63
C LEU A 7 11.07 43.70 -32.75
N LEU A 8 10.44 42.97 -31.82
CA LEU A 8 9.88 41.59 -31.95
C LEU A 8 9.71 41.03 -30.52
N LEU A 9 8.52 41.04 -29.90
CA LEU A 9 7.37 40.17 -30.16
C LEU A 9 7.77 38.68 -30.26
N ALA A 10 7.79 38.00 -29.11
CA ALA A 10 7.75 36.54 -29.04
C ALA A 10 6.55 36.13 -28.17
N LEU A 11 5.42 35.99 -28.86
CA LEU A 11 4.22 35.35 -28.39
C LEU A 11 4.57 33.87 -28.14
N ALA A 12 4.83 33.49 -26.89
CA ALA A 12 5.04 32.10 -26.52
C ALA A 12 3.68 31.39 -26.51
N ALA A 13 3.26 30.94 -27.69
CA ALA A 13 2.23 29.94 -27.85
C ALA A 13 2.66 28.70 -27.05
N SER A 14 2.01 28.51 -25.90
CA SER A 14 2.17 27.31 -25.09
C SER A 14 1.41 26.19 -25.78
N THR A 15 2.04 25.57 -26.78
CA THR A 15 1.59 24.29 -27.31
C THR A 15 1.73 23.27 -26.19
N PRO A 16 0.63 22.67 -25.68
CA PRO A 16 0.79 21.47 -24.88
C PRO A 16 1.41 20.44 -25.83
N ALA A 17 2.67 20.09 -25.54
CA ALA A 17 3.30 18.92 -26.12
C ALA A 17 2.42 17.73 -25.73
N ALA A 18 1.47 17.39 -26.60
CA ALA A 18 0.88 16.07 -26.63
C ALA A 18 2.05 15.11 -26.77
N ALA A 19 2.48 14.57 -25.64
CA ALA A 19 3.43 13.49 -25.58
C ALA A 19 2.87 12.43 -26.54
N ARG A 20 3.55 12.30 -27.67
CA ARG A 20 3.30 11.27 -28.68
C ARG A 20 3.70 9.97 -28.00
N SER A 21 2.80 9.45 -27.16
CA SER A 21 2.85 8.09 -26.65
C SER A 21 2.83 7.23 -27.91
N ALA A 22 3.99 6.67 -28.26
CA ALA A 22 4.08 5.63 -29.27
C ALA A 22 2.96 4.65 -28.94
N ALA A 23 2.03 4.45 -29.87
CA ALA A 23 0.83 3.67 -29.68
C ALA A 23 1.21 2.33 -29.05
N ALA A 24 1.01 2.21 -27.74
CA ALA A 24 1.13 0.95 -27.05
C ALA A 24 0.01 0.10 -27.64
N GLU A 25 0.38 -0.93 -28.40
CA GLU A 25 -0.57 -1.85 -29.02
C GLU A 25 -1.49 -2.36 -27.92
N GLU A 26 -2.78 -2.04 -28.02
CA GLU A 26 -3.76 -2.45 -27.03
C GLU A 26 -4.08 -3.93 -27.29
N VAL A 27 -3.59 -4.79 -26.41
CA VAL A 27 -3.70 -6.23 -26.54
C VAL A 27 -4.82 -6.72 -25.61
N ASP A 28 -5.71 -7.58 -26.13
CA ASP A 28 -6.72 -8.23 -25.30
C ASP A 28 -6.07 -9.20 -24.32
N ALA A 29 -6.71 -9.46 -23.17
CA ALA A 29 -6.17 -10.34 -22.13
C ALA A 29 -5.74 -11.71 -22.66
N ARG A 30 -6.46 -12.24 -23.67
CA ARG A 30 -6.13 -13.54 -24.30
C ARG A 30 -4.89 -13.46 -25.16
N ALA A 31 -4.73 -12.39 -25.92
CA ALA A 31 -3.54 -12.17 -26.72
C ALA A 31 -2.31 -11.89 -25.84
N PHE A 32 -2.50 -11.25 -24.68
CA PHE A 32 -1.44 -11.07 -23.68
C PHE A 32 -0.93 -12.40 -23.13
N ILE A 33 -1.83 -13.33 -22.78
CA ILE A 33 -1.44 -14.69 -22.33
C ILE A 33 -0.61 -15.39 -23.39
N THR A 34 -1.07 -15.39 -24.65
CA THR A 34 -0.33 -15.99 -25.77
C THR A 34 1.07 -15.38 -25.92
N THR A 35 1.20 -14.05 -25.74
CA THR A 35 2.51 -13.38 -25.75
C THR A 35 3.42 -13.88 -24.62
N LEU A 36 2.90 -14.00 -23.40
CA LEU A 36 3.66 -14.50 -22.24
C LEU A 36 4.09 -15.97 -22.42
N GLU A 37 3.23 -16.82 -22.98
CA GLU A 37 3.55 -18.22 -23.27
C GLU A 37 4.62 -18.34 -24.35
N THR A 38 4.50 -17.56 -25.42
CA THR A 38 5.50 -17.50 -26.51
C THR A 38 6.86 -17.06 -25.98
N LEU A 39 6.88 -16.03 -25.13
CA LEU A 39 8.09 -15.53 -24.49
C LEU A 39 8.70 -16.56 -23.53
N SER A 40 7.86 -17.27 -22.77
CA SER A 40 8.29 -18.34 -21.88
C SER A 40 8.94 -19.48 -22.65
N ALA A 41 8.31 -19.94 -23.75
CA ALA A 41 8.85 -21.00 -24.60
C ALA A 41 10.17 -20.59 -25.29
N ALA A 42 10.30 -19.32 -25.69
CA ALA A 42 11.52 -18.78 -26.25
C ALA A 42 12.67 -18.78 -25.21
N ILE A 43 12.40 -18.31 -23.99
CA ILE A 43 13.38 -18.27 -22.88
C ILE A 43 13.72 -19.68 -22.39
N GLU A 44 12.78 -20.62 -22.50
CA GLU A 44 13.02 -22.02 -22.14
C GLU A 44 14.05 -22.69 -23.07
N ARG A 45 14.06 -22.33 -24.35
CA ARG A 45 15.00 -22.91 -25.32
C ARG A 45 16.26 -22.07 -25.51
N ALA A 46 16.30 -20.86 -24.96
CA ALA A 46 17.37 -19.90 -25.17
C ALA A 46 18.69 -20.30 -24.51
N THR A 47 19.77 -20.18 -25.27
CA THR A 47 21.15 -20.14 -24.77
C THR A 47 21.52 -18.72 -24.33
N PRO A 48 22.62 -18.52 -23.57
CA PRO A 48 23.07 -17.17 -23.18
C PRO A 48 23.30 -16.22 -24.36
N GLU A 49 23.61 -16.74 -25.54
CA GLU A 49 23.84 -15.97 -26.76
C GLU A 49 22.52 -15.46 -27.38
N ASP A 50 21.45 -16.26 -27.28
CA ASP A 50 20.11 -15.93 -27.79
C ASP A 50 19.43 -14.81 -27.00
N VAL A 51 19.87 -14.56 -25.76
CA VAL A 51 19.30 -13.55 -24.85
C VAL A 51 19.29 -12.17 -25.49
N THR A 52 20.31 -11.83 -26.29
CA THR A 52 20.39 -10.52 -26.96
C THR A 52 19.26 -10.31 -27.96
N ARG A 53 18.86 -11.37 -28.68
CA ARG A 53 17.78 -11.34 -29.67
C ARG A 53 16.40 -11.25 -29.00
N ILE A 54 16.27 -11.89 -27.84
CA ILE A 54 15.02 -11.90 -27.05
C ILE A 54 14.79 -10.53 -26.42
N ILE A 55 15.82 -9.87 -25.89
CA ILE A 55 15.69 -8.54 -25.29
C ILE A 55 15.12 -7.53 -26.29
N THR A 56 15.52 -7.58 -27.56
CA THR A 56 15.01 -6.65 -28.58
C THR A 56 13.56 -6.90 -28.99
N THR A 57 12.99 -8.05 -28.63
CA THR A 57 11.60 -8.42 -28.94
C THR A 57 10.64 -8.20 -27.77
N VAL A 58 11.13 -7.97 -26.55
CA VAL A 58 10.27 -7.72 -25.38
C VAL A 58 9.87 -6.24 -25.33
N PRO A 59 8.56 -5.90 -25.45
CA PRO A 59 8.11 -4.53 -25.28
C PRO A 59 8.28 -4.10 -23.81
N SER A 60 8.63 -2.84 -23.55
CA SER A 60 8.84 -2.35 -22.18
C SER A 60 7.53 -2.16 -21.40
N THR A 61 6.47 -1.78 -22.10
CA THR A 61 5.12 -1.61 -21.54
C THR A 61 4.10 -2.17 -22.53
N LEU A 62 3.16 -2.97 -22.03
CA LEU A 62 2.03 -3.48 -22.81
C LEU A 62 0.74 -3.02 -22.17
N ARG A 63 -0.16 -2.44 -22.98
CA ARG A 63 -1.47 -2.02 -22.53
C ARG A 63 -2.46 -3.16 -22.75
N VAL A 64 -2.92 -3.76 -21.66
CA VAL A 64 -3.82 -4.92 -21.68
C VAL A 64 -5.23 -4.47 -21.38
N ARG A 65 -6.16 -4.69 -22.32
CA ARG A 65 -7.58 -4.41 -22.11
C ARG A 65 -8.27 -5.66 -21.57
N THR A 66 -8.94 -5.52 -20.44
CA THR A 66 -9.84 -6.55 -19.88
C THR A 66 -11.30 -6.09 -20.04
N ARG A 67 -12.27 -6.94 -19.68
CA ARG A 67 -13.70 -6.60 -19.73
C ARG A 67 -14.10 -5.42 -18.84
N GLN A 68 -13.33 -5.15 -17.78
CA GLN A 68 -13.68 -4.15 -16.77
C GLN A 68 -12.73 -2.94 -16.77
N GLN A 69 -11.45 -3.13 -17.09
CA GLN A 69 -10.42 -2.08 -16.99
C GLN A 69 -9.29 -2.28 -18.01
N VAL A 70 -8.55 -1.20 -18.27
CA VAL A 70 -7.31 -1.21 -19.07
C VAL A 70 -6.13 -1.10 -18.11
N PHE A 71 -5.15 -2.00 -18.25
CA PHE A 71 -3.96 -2.04 -17.41
C PHE A 71 -2.71 -1.77 -18.22
N ASP A 72 -1.79 -0.96 -17.69
CA ASP A 72 -0.45 -0.79 -18.25
C ASP A 72 0.52 -1.74 -17.53
N VAL A 73 0.81 -2.88 -18.16
CA VAL A 73 1.70 -3.91 -17.62
C VAL A 73 3.14 -3.60 -18.03
N ARG A 74 4.01 -3.41 -17.04
CA ARG A 74 5.43 -3.12 -17.26
C ARG A 74 6.24 -4.42 -17.31
N LEU A 75 6.85 -4.72 -18.45
CA LEU A 75 7.73 -5.88 -18.63
C LEU A 75 9.22 -5.53 -18.43
N GLU A 76 9.52 -4.28 -18.07
CA GLU A 76 10.87 -3.79 -17.73
C GLU A 76 11.64 -4.70 -16.75
N PRO A 77 11.04 -5.28 -15.69
CA PRO A 77 11.76 -6.18 -14.79
C PRO A 77 12.29 -7.45 -15.48
N ILE A 78 11.57 -7.95 -16.49
CA ILE A 78 11.97 -9.11 -17.29
C ILE A 78 13.11 -8.73 -18.23
N ALA A 79 12.98 -7.60 -18.93
CA ALA A 79 14.04 -7.06 -19.79
C ALA A 79 15.33 -6.79 -18.99
N GLN A 80 15.23 -6.22 -17.78
CA GLN A 80 16.37 -6.00 -16.91
C GLN A 80 17.00 -7.31 -16.42
N SER A 81 16.19 -8.33 -16.14
CA SER A 81 16.68 -9.65 -15.74
C SER A 81 17.42 -10.37 -16.86
N LEU A 82 16.93 -10.26 -18.10
CA LEU A 82 17.59 -10.74 -19.31
C LEU A 82 18.89 -9.96 -19.57
N ALA A 83 18.90 -8.63 -19.41
CA ALA A 83 20.11 -7.81 -19.56
C ALA A 83 21.20 -8.17 -18.54
N ARG A 84 20.81 -8.49 -17.29
CA ARG A 84 21.74 -8.98 -16.25
C ARG A 84 22.25 -10.39 -16.54
N ALA A 85 21.44 -11.25 -17.16
CA ALA A 85 21.88 -12.57 -17.60
C ALA A 85 22.94 -12.48 -18.71
N ARG A 86 22.84 -11.49 -19.61
CA ARG A 86 23.88 -11.21 -20.61
C ARG A 86 25.22 -10.86 -19.97
N SER A 87 25.21 -10.04 -18.91
CA SER A 87 26.43 -9.61 -18.23
C SER A 87 27.09 -10.70 -17.38
N ASP A 88 26.35 -11.74 -17.00
CA ASP A 88 26.85 -12.84 -16.18
C ASP A 88 26.27 -14.19 -16.67
N PRO A 89 26.84 -14.76 -17.75
CA PRO A 89 26.37 -16.02 -18.34
C PRO A 89 26.47 -17.21 -17.38
N SER A 90 27.38 -17.15 -16.40
CA SER A 90 27.60 -18.23 -15.43
C SER A 90 26.37 -18.50 -14.55
N ARG A 91 25.54 -17.49 -14.34
CA ARG A 91 24.29 -17.58 -13.57
C ARG A 91 23.04 -17.73 -14.44
N TRP A 92 23.19 -18.07 -15.73
CA TRP A 92 22.06 -18.18 -16.65
C TRP A 92 20.99 -19.16 -16.17
N ALA A 93 21.38 -20.35 -15.71
CA ALA A 93 20.42 -21.38 -15.28
C ALA A 93 19.52 -20.93 -14.11
N GLU A 94 20.13 -20.28 -13.10
CA GLU A 94 19.40 -19.71 -11.96
C GLU A 94 18.47 -18.58 -12.41
N ARG A 95 18.98 -17.64 -13.21
CA ARG A 95 18.22 -16.50 -13.70
C ARG A 95 17.07 -16.90 -14.63
N ARG A 96 17.30 -17.87 -15.52
CA ARG A 96 16.28 -18.44 -16.40
C ARG A 96 15.13 -19.02 -15.59
N THR A 97 15.43 -19.75 -14.52
CA THR A 97 14.42 -20.31 -13.61
C THR A 97 13.60 -19.21 -12.96
N ALA A 98 14.25 -18.14 -12.46
CA ALA A 98 13.56 -16.99 -11.88
C ALA A 98 12.66 -16.27 -12.90
N ILE A 99 13.14 -16.04 -14.12
CA ILE A 99 12.37 -15.39 -15.19
C ILE A 99 11.15 -16.24 -15.58
N LEU A 100 11.32 -17.54 -15.77
CA LEU A 100 10.21 -18.47 -16.07
C LEU A 100 9.19 -18.52 -14.93
N SER A 101 9.64 -18.46 -13.67
CA SER A 101 8.72 -18.40 -12.53
C SER A 101 7.89 -17.10 -12.51
N ALA A 102 8.50 -15.97 -12.83
CA ALA A 102 7.82 -14.68 -12.92
C ALA A 102 6.79 -14.66 -14.06
N LEU A 103 7.16 -15.17 -15.24
CA LEU A 103 6.25 -15.28 -16.38
C LEU A 103 5.04 -16.17 -16.09
N ARG A 104 5.26 -17.34 -15.47
CA ARG A 104 4.16 -18.23 -15.06
C ARG A 104 3.22 -17.56 -14.04
N GLY A 105 3.77 -16.79 -13.11
CA GLY A 105 2.97 -16.00 -12.16
C GLY A 105 2.08 -14.99 -12.88
N MET A 106 2.63 -14.23 -13.84
CA MET A 106 1.87 -13.26 -14.63
C MET A 106 0.79 -13.94 -15.50
N THR A 107 1.08 -15.11 -16.08
CA THR A 107 0.09 -15.88 -16.85
C THR A 107 -1.06 -16.33 -15.96
N ALA A 108 -0.78 -16.92 -14.80
CA ALA A 108 -1.82 -17.39 -13.87
C ALA A 108 -2.70 -16.23 -13.34
N GLU A 109 -2.08 -15.08 -13.08
CA GLU A 109 -2.79 -13.87 -12.69
C GLU A 109 -3.70 -13.38 -13.84
N ALA A 110 -3.21 -13.32 -15.08
CA ALA A 110 -4.01 -12.93 -16.24
C ALA A 110 -5.19 -13.90 -16.53
N GLU A 111 -5.00 -15.20 -16.33
CA GLU A 111 -6.06 -16.22 -16.43
C GLU A 111 -7.16 -16.02 -15.37
N SER A 112 -6.77 -15.61 -14.16
CA SER A 112 -7.73 -15.33 -13.08
C SER A 112 -8.64 -14.14 -13.40
N PHE A 113 -8.10 -13.11 -14.09
CA PHE A 113 -8.88 -11.96 -14.56
C PHE A 113 -9.83 -12.31 -15.71
N GLN A 114 -9.53 -13.32 -16.52
CA GLN A 114 -10.44 -13.79 -17.59
C GLN A 114 -11.57 -14.67 -17.06
N SER A 115 -11.28 -15.47 -16.03
CA SER A 115 -12.24 -16.42 -15.46
C SER A 115 -13.34 -15.75 -14.63
N GLY A 116 -13.19 -14.44 -14.36
CA GLY A 116 -14.02 -13.72 -13.39
C GLY A 116 -13.59 -14.08 -11.98
N SER A 117 -13.55 -13.09 -11.08
CA SER A 117 -13.27 -13.36 -9.66
C SER A 117 -14.22 -14.46 -9.17
N PRO A 118 -13.72 -15.55 -8.59
CA PRO A 118 -14.58 -16.52 -7.92
C PRO A 118 -15.45 -15.78 -6.91
N ASP A 119 -16.72 -16.16 -6.79
CA ASP A 119 -17.59 -15.64 -5.75
C ASP A 119 -16.84 -15.72 -4.42
N THR A 120 -16.80 -14.60 -3.69
CA THR A 120 -16.00 -14.46 -2.46
C THR A 120 -16.26 -15.57 -1.43
N VAL A 121 -17.45 -16.17 -1.47
CA VAL A 121 -17.86 -17.33 -0.67
C VAL A 121 -17.11 -18.61 -1.08
N ASP A 122 -16.90 -18.84 -2.37
CA ASP A 122 -16.18 -20.00 -2.89
C ASP A 122 -14.66 -19.84 -2.71
N LEU A 123 -14.16 -18.60 -2.71
CA LEU A 123 -12.76 -18.30 -2.40
C LEU A 123 -12.40 -18.65 -0.95
N HIS A 124 -13.24 -18.24 0.01
CA HIS A 124 -13.05 -18.58 1.43
C HIS A 124 -13.15 -20.09 1.66
N ARG A 125 -14.14 -20.75 1.04
CA ARG A 125 -14.32 -22.20 1.15
C ARG A 125 -13.13 -22.98 0.56
N SER A 126 -12.55 -22.48 -0.54
CA SER A 126 -11.36 -23.07 -1.17
C SER A 126 -10.09 -22.83 -0.33
N LEU A 127 -9.95 -21.64 0.26
CA LEU A 127 -8.86 -21.32 1.19
C LEU A 127 -8.94 -22.17 2.45
N ASP A 128 -10.11 -22.28 3.08
CA ASP A 128 -10.32 -23.13 4.25
C ASP A 128 -10.05 -24.60 3.90
N ALA A 129 -10.47 -25.07 2.72
CA ALA A 129 -10.19 -26.42 2.25
C ALA A 129 -8.70 -26.68 2.00
N VAL A 130 -7.95 -25.71 1.48
CA VAL A 130 -6.48 -25.81 1.26
C VAL A 130 -5.74 -25.75 2.60
N LEU A 131 -6.10 -24.81 3.48
CA LEU A 131 -5.49 -24.67 4.81
C LEU A 131 -5.82 -25.84 5.74
N ALA A 132 -6.94 -26.55 5.51
CA ALA A 132 -7.31 -27.77 6.20
C ALA A 132 -6.56 -29.02 5.70
N ARG A 133 -5.79 -28.94 4.60
CA ARG A 133 -5.01 -30.10 4.13
C ARG A 133 -3.85 -30.41 5.06
N ARG A 134 -3.58 -31.71 5.22
CA ARG A 134 -2.57 -32.27 6.14
C ARG A 134 -1.14 -31.76 5.87
N GLU A 135 -0.87 -31.34 4.64
CA GLU A 135 0.39 -30.76 4.18
C GLU A 135 0.66 -29.35 4.75
N PHE A 136 -0.39 -28.57 5.06
CA PHE A 136 -0.26 -27.25 5.70
C PHE A 136 -0.35 -27.31 7.22
N THR A 137 -0.74 -28.45 7.79
CA THR A 137 -0.73 -28.66 9.25
C THR A 137 0.69 -28.64 9.83
N HIS A 138 1.70 -29.05 9.04
CA HIS A 138 3.12 -28.98 9.42
C HIS A 138 3.75 -27.59 9.26
N LEU A 139 3.08 -26.66 8.55
CA LEU A 139 3.47 -25.25 8.45
C LEU A 139 2.75 -24.36 9.48
N ARG A 140 2.00 -24.96 10.42
CA ARG A 140 1.66 -24.29 11.68
C ARG A 140 2.97 -24.04 12.41
N SER A 141 3.54 -22.89 12.09
CA SER A 141 4.87 -22.43 12.41
C SER A 141 5.24 -22.77 13.84
N VAL A 142 6.48 -23.23 14.04
CA VAL A 142 7.18 -23.05 15.32
C VAL A 142 6.78 -21.66 15.81
N PRO A 143 6.01 -21.56 16.91
CA PRO A 143 5.39 -20.30 17.25
C PRO A 143 6.52 -19.27 17.34
N TRP A 144 6.33 -18.10 16.73
CA TRP A 144 7.37 -17.06 16.71
C TRP A 144 7.90 -16.77 18.13
N THR A 145 7.09 -17.03 19.16
CA THR A 145 7.44 -17.03 20.58
C THR A 145 8.56 -18.01 20.95
N THR A 146 8.61 -19.22 20.38
CA THR A 146 9.73 -20.16 20.58
C THR A 146 11.04 -19.62 19.99
N ARG A 147 11.02 -19.05 18.78
CA ARG A 147 12.22 -18.42 18.20
C ARG A 147 12.69 -17.22 19.02
N LEU A 148 11.77 -16.40 19.52
CA LEU A 148 12.08 -15.29 20.40
C LEU A 148 12.66 -15.78 21.74
N ARG A 149 12.06 -16.81 22.34
CA ARG A 149 12.53 -17.41 23.60
C ARG A 149 13.92 -18.01 23.48
N ASP A 150 14.20 -18.71 22.38
CA ASP A 150 15.50 -19.31 22.10
C ASP A 150 16.57 -18.24 21.88
N TRP A 151 16.22 -17.16 21.17
CA TRP A 151 17.11 -16.02 21.01
C TRP A 151 17.39 -15.30 22.34
N VAL A 152 16.36 -15.04 23.16
CA VAL A 152 16.49 -14.40 24.48
C VAL A 152 17.33 -15.25 25.43
N THR A 153 17.08 -16.56 25.51
CA THR A 153 17.87 -17.46 26.36
C THR A 153 19.31 -17.61 25.88
N ALA A 154 19.56 -17.57 24.56
CA ALA A 154 20.92 -17.56 24.03
C ALA A 154 21.65 -16.23 24.26
N ALA A 155 20.94 -15.10 24.26
CA ALA A 155 21.48 -13.79 24.61
C ALA A 155 21.78 -13.70 26.11
N PHE A 156 20.84 -14.11 26.96
CA PHE A 156 20.98 -14.13 28.42
C PHE A 156 22.17 -14.99 28.85
N ARG A 157 22.33 -16.20 28.30
CA ARG A 157 23.50 -17.05 28.57
C ARG A 157 24.82 -16.43 28.16
N ARG A 158 24.87 -15.69 27.04
CA ARG A 158 26.08 -14.98 26.59
C ARG A 158 26.46 -13.83 27.52
N VAL A 159 25.46 -13.12 28.05
CA VAL A 159 25.66 -12.06 29.04
C VAL A 159 26.11 -12.66 30.37
N TRP A 160 25.42 -13.69 30.86
CA TRP A 160 25.74 -14.33 32.14
C TRP A 160 27.16 -14.93 32.17
N LYS A 161 27.61 -15.53 31.05
CA LYS A 161 28.99 -16.03 30.92
C LYS A 161 30.06 -14.93 30.92
N ARG A 162 29.73 -13.71 30.48
CA ARG A 162 30.67 -12.56 30.52
C ARG A 162 30.67 -11.84 31.86
N VAL A 163 29.57 -11.96 32.60
CA VAL A 163 29.33 -11.23 33.84
C VAL A 163 29.68 -12.07 35.06
N ALA A 164 29.85 -13.40 34.94
CA ALA A 164 30.32 -14.26 36.03
C ALA A 164 31.83 -14.08 36.28
N PRO A 165 32.28 -13.34 37.31
CA PRO A 165 33.67 -13.23 37.65
C PRO A 165 33.99 -14.32 38.69
N ALA A 166 35.11 -15.01 38.49
CA ALA A 166 35.65 -15.88 39.52
C ALA A 166 36.14 -15.02 40.70
N GLY A 167 35.45 -15.12 41.85
CA GLY A 167 36.05 -15.01 43.18
C GLY A 167 36.47 -13.64 43.71
N LEU A 168 35.62 -12.60 43.71
CA LEU A 168 35.86 -11.37 44.48
C LEU A 168 34.56 -10.78 45.07
N ASP A 169 34.67 -10.10 46.23
CA ASP A 169 33.62 -9.62 47.15
C ASP A 169 32.24 -9.31 46.52
N MET A 170 31.27 -10.18 46.83
CA MET A 170 30.06 -10.40 46.03
C MET A 170 28.94 -9.36 46.17
N ASP A 171 28.81 -8.67 47.30
CA ASP A 171 27.55 -7.95 47.57
C ASP A 171 27.46 -6.58 46.87
N ARG A 172 28.57 -5.83 46.79
CA ARG A 172 28.56 -4.48 46.17
C ARG A 172 28.86 -4.51 44.68
N LEU A 173 29.73 -5.42 44.24
CA LEU A 173 30.03 -5.61 42.81
C LEU A 173 28.86 -6.26 42.08
N GLY A 174 28.15 -7.20 42.70
CA GLY A 174 26.94 -7.80 42.11
C GLY A 174 25.87 -6.74 41.83
N LEU A 175 25.67 -5.80 42.75
CA LEU A 175 24.70 -4.73 42.59
C LEU A 175 25.08 -3.76 41.47
N THR A 176 26.35 -3.34 41.38
CA THR A 176 26.79 -2.42 40.31
C THR A 176 26.75 -3.07 38.93
N LEU A 177 27.13 -4.35 38.82
CA LEU A 177 27.03 -5.12 37.58
C LEU A 177 25.56 -5.34 37.16
N ALA A 178 24.66 -5.58 38.12
CA ALA A 178 23.24 -5.72 37.85
C ALA A 178 22.63 -4.42 37.28
N TRP A 179 22.97 -3.26 37.86
CA TRP A 179 22.54 -1.96 37.35
C TRP A 179 23.10 -1.67 35.96
N LEU A 180 24.38 -1.97 35.70
CA LEU A 180 24.98 -1.81 34.37
C LEU A 180 24.33 -2.72 33.33
N ALA A 181 24.05 -3.97 33.69
CA ALA A 181 23.36 -4.91 32.81
C ALA A 181 21.92 -4.46 32.50
N ALA A 182 21.20 -3.96 33.49
CA ALA A 182 19.86 -3.39 33.32
C ALA A 182 19.89 -2.17 32.40
N LEU A 183 20.83 -1.24 32.62
CA LEU A 183 21.00 -0.04 31.80
C LEU A 183 21.32 -0.40 30.33
N PHE A 184 22.18 -1.40 30.13
CA PHE A 184 22.55 -1.87 28.80
C PHE A 184 21.38 -2.55 28.08
N ALA A 185 20.59 -3.37 28.80
CA ALA A 185 19.38 -3.98 28.26
C ALA A 185 18.35 -2.91 27.84
N LEU A 186 18.10 -1.93 28.70
CA LEU A 186 17.19 -0.81 28.43
C LEU A 186 17.63 0.01 27.21
N SER A 187 18.94 0.33 27.15
CA SER A 187 19.54 1.07 26.02
C SER A 187 19.45 0.28 24.72
N GLY A 188 19.67 -1.04 24.76
CA GLY A 188 19.54 -1.91 23.59
C GLY A 188 18.10 -1.99 23.06
N ILE A 189 17.11 -2.06 23.96
CA ILE A 189 15.68 -2.00 23.60
C ILE A 189 15.35 -0.64 22.97
N ALA A 190 15.75 0.46 23.60
CA ALA A 190 15.54 1.81 23.07
C ALA A 190 16.17 1.99 21.69
N TRP A 191 17.41 1.52 21.48
CA TRP A 191 18.09 1.56 20.19
C TRP A 191 17.41 0.68 19.13
N PHE A 192 16.97 -0.52 19.51
CA PHE A 192 16.24 -1.42 18.62
C PHE A 192 14.91 -0.80 18.19
N LEU A 193 14.12 -0.27 19.13
CA LEU A 193 12.87 0.45 18.86
C LEU A 193 13.10 1.69 17.97
N TYR A 194 14.16 2.45 18.24
CA TYR A 194 14.56 3.60 17.42
C TYR A 194 14.93 3.19 15.98
N ARG A 195 15.66 2.08 15.82
CA ARG A 195 16.07 1.57 14.51
C ARG A 195 14.90 1.00 13.72
N THR A 196 13.99 0.26 14.35
CA THR A 196 12.82 -0.33 13.68
C THR A 196 11.81 0.74 13.28
N THR A 197 11.56 1.73 14.13
CA THR A 197 10.70 2.87 13.80
C THR A 197 11.29 3.74 12.69
N ARG A 198 12.61 3.98 12.64
CA ARG A 198 13.22 4.72 11.52
C ARG A 198 13.18 3.98 10.18
N ARG A 199 13.21 2.64 10.17
CA ARG A 199 13.03 1.85 8.93
C ARG A 199 11.57 1.81 8.47
N SER A 200 10.62 2.05 9.37
CA SER A 200 9.18 2.09 9.08
C SER A 200 8.63 3.51 8.86
N ARG A 201 9.44 4.57 8.98
CA ARG A 201 9.03 5.98 8.78
C ARG A 201 8.72 6.37 7.32
N SER A 202 8.29 5.43 6.49
CA SER A 202 7.48 5.68 5.29
C SER A 202 5.97 5.60 5.57
N SER A 203 5.54 5.15 6.75
CA SER A 203 4.16 5.32 7.22
C SER A 203 4.05 4.83 8.66
N VAL A 204 3.19 5.46 9.44
CA VAL A 204 2.87 5.15 10.84
C VAL A 204 3.82 5.80 11.85
N ALA A 205 3.47 7.03 12.21
CA ALA A 205 3.86 7.61 13.48
C ALA A 205 2.92 7.06 14.56
N LEU A 206 3.46 6.37 15.56
CA LEU A 206 2.73 6.06 16.79
C LEU A 206 3.25 6.95 17.92
N ASN A 207 2.24 7.39 18.66
CA ASN A 207 2.10 8.40 19.69
C ASN A 207 2.94 8.16 20.95
N ASP A 208 3.49 9.25 21.49
CA ASP A 208 3.59 9.47 22.95
C ASP A 208 3.74 10.99 23.18
N ALA A 209 2.64 11.71 23.02
CA ALA A 209 2.43 13.04 23.59
C ALA A 209 0.93 13.35 23.52
N ASN A 210 0.23 12.95 24.57
CA ASN A 210 -1.12 13.38 24.90
C ASN A 210 -1.11 14.85 25.39
N GLU A 211 -0.59 15.76 24.57
CA GLU A 211 -0.69 17.20 24.77
C GLU A 211 -1.02 17.85 23.42
N LEU A 212 -2.28 18.28 23.27
CA LEU A 212 -2.70 19.32 22.33
C LEU A 212 -2.22 19.13 20.88
N ARG A 213 -2.40 17.95 20.28
CA ARG A 213 -2.42 17.90 18.81
C ARG A 213 -3.62 18.75 18.38
N PRO A 214 -3.45 19.81 17.57
CA PRO A 214 -4.60 20.46 16.95
C PRO A 214 -5.18 19.42 15.99
N LEU A 215 -6.28 18.77 16.40
CA LEU A 215 -7.05 17.97 15.46
C LEU A 215 -7.49 18.92 14.36
N THR A 216 -7.14 18.58 13.12
CA THR A 216 -7.61 19.31 11.95
C THR A 216 -9.13 19.40 12.02
N PRO A 217 -9.73 20.60 12.06
CA PRO A 217 -11.16 20.75 12.32
C PRO A 217 -11.97 20.06 11.23
N ALA A 218 -13.16 19.57 11.59
CA ALA A 218 -14.03 18.82 10.69
C ALA A 218 -14.30 19.58 9.38
N ARG A 219 -14.44 20.91 9.49
CA ARG A 219 -14.64 21.81 8.36
C ARG A 219 -13.50 21.78 7.36
N GLU A 220 -12.25 21.72 7.81
CA GLU A 220 -11.11 21.69 6.89
C GLU A 220 -11.09 20.39 6.08
N TRP A 221 -11.39 19.25 6.72
CA TRP A 221 -11.55 17.98 6.01
C TRP A 221 -12.70 18.00 5.01
N ALA A 222 -13.82 18.63 5.35
CA ALA A 222 -14.95 18.74 4.45
C ALA A 222 -14.66 19.65 3.24
N LEU A 223 -13.91 20.74 3.43
CA LEU A 223 -13.44 21.58 2.32
C LEU A 223 -12.48 20.82 1.39
N ARG A 224 -11.60 19.98 1.94
CA ARG A 224 -10.74 19.10 1.13
C ARG A 224 -11.56 18.06 0.37
N ALA A 225 -12.61 17.52 0.98
CA ALA A 225 -13.53 16.60 0.31
C ALA A 225 -14.21 17.27 -0.90
N LEU A 226 -14.68 18.52 -0.73
CA LEU A 226 -15.27 19.32 -1.80
C LEU A 226 -14.28 19.60 -2.94
N ALA A 227 -13.06 20.02 -2.60
CA ALA A 227 -12.02 20.27 -3.61
C ALA A 227 -11.69 18.99 -4.39
N ALA A 228 -11.47 17.86 -3.71
CA ALA A 228 -11.21 16.58 -4.35
C ALA A 228 -12.39 16.10 -5.20
N ALA A 229 -13.64 16.36 -4.79
CA ALA A 229 -14.82 16.04 -5.59
C ALA A 229 -14.87 16.87 -6.89
N ARG A 230 -14.55 18.17 -6.82
CA ARG A 230 -14.45 19.05 -8.01
C ARG A 230 -13.36 18.60 -8.98
N ASP A 231 -12.24 18.13 -8.45
CA ASP A 231 -11.10 17.61 -9.24
C ASP A 231 -11.33 16.19 -9.79
N GLY A 232 -12.50 15.59 -9.58
CA GLY A 232 -12.83 14.22 -10.01
C GLY A 232 -12.11 13.12 -9.21
N GLN A 233 -11.44 13.48 -8.11
CA GLN A 233 -10.67 12.56 -7.26
C GLN A 233 -11.60 11.87 -6.24
N THR A 234 -12.49 11.01 -6.72
CA THR A 234 -13.54 10.37 -5.93
C THR A 234 -13.02 9.68 -4.66
N SER A 235 -11.92 8.94 -4.75
CA SER A 235 -11.35 8.23 -3.59
C SER A 235 -10.86 9.16 -2.49
N GLU A 236 -10.27 10.29 -2.87
CA GLU A 236 -9.78 11.28 -1.91
C GLU A 236 -10.93 12.10 -1.32
N ALA A 237 -11.93 12.43 -2.13
CA ALA A 237 -13.16 13.10 -1.69
C ALA A 237 -13.86 12.29 -0.58
N VAL A 238 -14.07 10.99 -0.82
CA VAL A 238 -14.73 10.10 0.14
C VAL A 238 -13.88 9.91 1.40
N ARG A 239 -12.55 9.78 1.27
CA ARG A 239 -11.64 9.67 2.42
C ARG A 239 -11.69 10.93 3.30
N CYS A 240 -11.65 12.10 2.69
CA CYS A 240 -11.73 13.37 3.40
C CYS A 240 -13.11 13.56 4.04
N ALA A 241 -14.18 13.18 3.36
CA ALA A 241 -15.54 13.26 3.88
C ALA A 241 -15.74 12.37 5.12
N TYR A 242 -15.24 11.13 5.10
CA TYR A 242 -15.25 10.26 6.28
C TYR A 242 -14.47 10.88 7.45
N ARG A 243 -13.28 11.44 7.20
CA ARG A 243 -12.49 12.13 8.24
C ARG A 243 -13.24 13.34 8.81
N ALA A 244 -13.90 14.12 7.96
CA ALA A 244 -14.74 15.24 8.38
C ALA A 244 -15.88 14.78 9.28
N ALA A 245 -16.60 13.72 8.90
CA ALA A 245 -17.72 13.19 9.66
C ALA A 245 -17.31 12.66 11.04
N VAL A 246 -16.21 11.90 11.12
CA VAL A 246 -15.65 11.40 12.38
C VAL A 246 -15.23 12.54 13.29
N GLN A 247 -14.53 13.54 12.75
CA GLN A 247 -14.08 14.72 13.49
C GLN A 247 -15.26 15.56 13.97
N ARG A 248 -16.31 15.69 13.15
CA ARG A 248 -17.49 16.48 13.49
C ARG A 248 -18.24 15.90 14.67
N LEU A 249 -18.37 14.57 14.71
CA LEU A 249 -19.03 13.87 15.81
C LEU A 249 -18.20 13.94 17.10
N GLU A 250 -16.87 14.01 17.00
CA GLU A 250 -16.00 14.29 18.15
C GLU A 250 -16.12 15.74 18.64
N GLU A 251 -16.11 16.73 17.74
CA GLU A 251 -16.33 18.14 18.09
C GLU A 251 -17.69 18.36 18.79
N GLN A 252 -18.68 17.55 18.45
CA GLN A 252 -20.01 17.52 19.09
C GLN A 252 -20.03 16.74 20.41
N GLY A 253 -18.91 16.17 20.85
CA GLY A 253 -18.79 15.43 22.10
C GLY A 253 -19.35 14.01 22.07
N THR A 254 -19.65 13.47 20.89
CA THR A 254 -20.25 12.13 20.74
C THR A 254 -19.27 11.02 21.13
N TRP A 255 -18.00 11.20 20.82
CA TRP A 255 -16.91 10.28 21.14
C TRP A 255 -15.56 11.00 21.10
N ARG A 256 -14.48 10.26 21.39
CA ARG A 256 -13.10 10.66 21.09
C ARG A 256 -12.56 9.81 19.95
N VAL A 257 -11.79 10.43 19.06
CA VAL A 257 -11.19 9.73 17.93
C VAL A 257 -10.03 8.86 18.40
N ASP A 258 -10.21 7.57 18.20
CA ASP A 258 -9.25 6.49 18.38
C ASP A 258 -8.84 5.92 17.01
N GLU A 259 -7.56 6.08 16.65
CA GLU A 259 -7.03 5.64 15.36
C GLU A 259 -7.02 4.10 15.20
N SER A 260 -7.17 3.34 16.29
CA SER A 260 -7.23 1.88 16.25
C SER A 260 -8.59 1.33 15.81
N ARG A 261 -9.64 2.17 15.84
CA ARG A 261 -11.01 1.77 15.50
C ARG A 261 -11.26 1.79 14.00
N THR A 262 -12.03 0.80 13.55
CA THR A 262 -12.51 0.69 12.18
C THR A 262 -13.74 1.58 11.94
N ALA A 263 -14.01 1.92 10.67
CA ALA A 263 -15.17 2.75 10.31
C ALA A 263 -16.52 2.16 10.76
N ARG A 264 -16.70 0.83 10.65
CA ARG A 264 -17.87 0.12 11.18
C ARG A 264 -17.99 0.15 12.70
N GLU A 265 -16.87 0.24 13.42
CA GLU A 265 -16.92 0.38 14.87
C GLU A 265 -17.42 1.77 15.25
N TYR A 266 -16.97 2.84 14.58
CA TYR A 266 -17.54 4.17 14.78
C TYR A 266 -19.03 4.23 14.47
N ALA A 267 -19.47 3.60 13.37
CA ALA A 267 -20.90 3.59 13.01
C ALA A 267 -21.77 2.90 14.06
N ARG A 268 -21.20 1.98 14.85
CA ARG A 268 -21.88 1.28 15.94
C ARG A 268 -21.92 2.07 17.26
N LEU A 269 -21.14 3.14 17.39
CA LEU A 269 -21.13 3.98 18.60
C LEU A 269 -22.33 4.93 18.67
N LEU A 270 -22.93 5.29 17.52
CA LEU A 270 -24.14 6.11 17.51
C LEU A 270 -25.33 5.29 18.00
N GLU A 271 -26.19 5.86 18.84
CA GLU A 271 -27.40 5.19 19.28
C GLU A 271 -28.34 4.91 18.09
N PRO A 272 -29.13 3.82 18.10
CA PRO A 272 -30.05 3.51 17.01
C PRO A 272 -31.09 4.61 16.71
N ALA A 273 -31.43 5.42 17.72
CA ALA A 273 -32.39 6.51 17.61
C ALA A 273 -31.78 7.84 17.12
N ASP A 274 -30.45 7.93 16.99
CA ASP A 274 -29.79 9.17 16.55
C ASP A 274 -30.00 9.39 15.05
N ALA A 275 -30.61 10.52 14.67
CA ALA A 275 -30.86 10.88 13.27
C ALA A 275 -29.57 10.94 12.43
N ARG A 276 -28.42 11.27 13.05
CA ARG A 276 -27.11 11.33 12.39
C ARG A 276 -26.59 9.95 12.01
N ARG A 277 -27.12 8.87 12.60
CA ARG A 277 -26.67 7.50 12.36
C ARG A 277 -26.86 7.08 10.91
N VAL A 278 -27.98 7.44 10.30
CA VAL A 278 -28.27 7.09 8.90
C VAL A 278 -27.24 7.75 7.99
N VAL A 279 -27.07 9.07 8.12
CA VAL A 279 -26.14 9.86 7.31
C VAL A 279 -24.69 9.40 7.50
N PHE A 280 -24.26 9.17 8.74
CA PHE A 280 -22.91 8.68 9.01
C PHE A 280 -22.68 7.28 8.43
N HIS A 281 -23.67 6.40 8.50
CA HIS A 281 -23.59 5.06 7.95
C HIS A 281 -23.48 5.07 6.42
N ASP A 282 -24.16 6.00 5.74
CA ASP A 282 -24.05 6.16 4.29
C ASP A 282 -22.65 6.62 3.87
N ILE A 283 -22.05 7.58 4.59
CA ILE A 283 -20.65 7.99 4.39
C ILE A 283 -19.69 6.82 4.61
N VAL A 284 -19.87 6.03 5.68
CA VAL A 284 -19.04 4.85 5.97
C VAL A 284 -19.17 3.81 4.87
N ARG A 285 -20.39 3.55 4.38
CA ARG A 285 -20.64 2.60 3.29
C ARG A 285 -19.94 3.04 2.00
N GLN A 286 -20.00 4.32 1.67
CA GLN A 286 -19.31 4.86 0.50
C GLN A 286 -17.79 4.76 0.66
N PHE A 287 -17.27 5.11 1.84
CA PHE A 287 -15.85 4.95 2.18
C PHE A 287 -15.36 3.52 2.00
N GLU A 288 -16.07 2.54 2.53
CA GLU A 288 -15.67 1.14 2.40
C GLU A 288 -15.70 0.65 0.94
N ARG A 289 -16.73 1.05 0.18
CA ARG A 289 -16.83 0.68 -1.24
C ARG A 289 -15.72 1.30 -2.07
N THR A 290 -15.43 2.58 -1.89
CA THR A 290 -14.43 3.27 -2.71
C THR A 290 -13.01 2.88 -2.31
N VAL A 291 -12.72 2.75 -1.01
CA VAL A 291 -11.36 2.49 -0.52
C VAL A 291 -11.01 1.00 -0.53
N TYR A 292 -11.94 0.12 -0.14
CA TYR A 292 -11.63 -1.32 -0.05
C TYR A 292 -12.09 -2.12 -1.27
N ALA A 293 -13.19 -1.74 -1.92
CA ALA A 293 -13.67 -2.45 -3.12
C ALA A 293 -13.16 -1.83 -4.44
N ASN A 294 -12.34 -0.77 -4.38
CA ASN A 294 -11.79 -0.04 -5.53
C ASN A 294 -12.84 0.30 -6.62
N SER A 295 -14.08 0.54 -6.20
CA SER A 295 -15.18 0.89 -7.09
C SER A 295 -15.25 2.42 -7.18
N PRO A 296 -14.89 3.04 -8.33
CA PRO A 296 -15.12 4.46 -8.52
C PRO A 296 -16.64 4.71 -8.44
N GLY A 297 -17.03 5.63 -7.58
CA GLY A 297 -18.43 6.02 -7.40
C GLY A 297 -19.02 6.63 -8.67
N ALA A 298 -20.34 6.53 -8.84
CA ALA A 298 -21.04 7.24 -9.91
C ALA A 298 -20.98 8.77 -9.69
N ALA A 299 -21.14 9.58 -10.74
CA ALA A 299 -21.10 11.05 -10.65
C ALA A 299 -22.12 11.60 -9.62
N ASP A 300 -23.28 10.95 -9.49
CA ASP A 300 -24.33 11.28 -8.52
C ASP A 300 -23.93 11.01 -7.05
N GLU A 301 -22.82 10.30 -6.82
CA GLU A 301 -22.30 10.04 -5.48
C GLU A 301 -21.55 11.24 -4.90
N ALA A 302 -20.99 12.12 -5.73
CA ALA A 302 -20.36 13.35 -5.25
C ALA A 302 -21.40 14.32 -4.67
N ALA A 303 -22.53 14.52 -5.35
CA ALA A 303 -23.61 15.37 -4.85
C ALA A 303 -24.22 14.84 -3.55
N ARG A 304 -24.39 13.51 -3.45
CA ARG A 304 -24.85 12.86 -2.21
C ARG A 304 -23.86 13.01 -1.06
N LEU A 305 -22.57 12.81 -1.31
CA LEU A 305 -21.52 13.00 -0.31
C LEU A 305 -21.51 14.43 0.26
N ILE A 306 -21.71 15.42 -0.61
CA ILE A 306 -21.80 16.82 -0.20
C ILE A 306 -23.03 17.05 0.67
N HIS A 307 -24.19 16.55 0.25
CA HIS A 307 -25.43 16.63 1.02
C HIS A 307 -25.28 15.98 2.40
N ASP A 308 -24.64 14.82 2.50
CA ASP A 308 -24.40 14.12 3.76
C ASP A 308 -23.47 14.91 4.70
N LEU A 309 -22.45 15.58 4.15
CA LEU A 309 -21.58 16.47 4.92
C LEU A 309 -22.31 17.72 5.42
N GLU A 310 -23.26 18.26 4.66
CA GLU A 310 -24.13 19.36 5.10
C GLU A 310 -25.06 18.90 6.23
N LEU A 311 -25.68 17.72 6.11
CA LEU A 311 -26.57 17.15 7.13
C LEU A 311 -25.86 16.87 8.46
N LEU A 312 -24.58 16.47 8.43
CA LEU A 312 -23.75 16.34 9.64
C LEU A 312 -23.24 17.69 10.17
N GLY A 313 -23.44 18.78 9.42
CA GLY A 313 -22.99 20.12 9.76
C GLY A 313 -21.47 20.28 9.64
N CYS A 314 -20.82 19.53 8.76
CA CYS A 314 -19.39 19.65 8.47
C CYS A 314 -19.08 20.88 7.60
N VAL A 315 -20.02 21.26 6.72
CA VAL A 315 -19.97 22.43 5.82
C VAL A 315 -21.32 23.13 5.80
N ARG A 316 -21.32 24.42 5.42
CA ARG A 316 -22.55 25.21 5.25
C ARG A 316 -22.94 25.28 3.78
N ALA A 317 -24.24 25.39 3.51
CA ALA A 317 -24.81 25.40 2.15
C ALA A 317 -24.29 26.52 1.21
N HIS A 318 -23.64 27.57 1.71
CA HIS A 318 -23.03 28.60 0.85
C HIS A 318 -21.61 28.23 0.40
N GLU A 319 -20.96 27.28 1.05
CA GLU A 319 -19.60 26.82 0.72
C GLU A 319 -19.61 25.79 -0.42
N THR A 320 -20.78 25.23 -0.71
CA THR A 320 -21.02 24.23 -1.76
C THR A 320 -21.40 24.83 -3.11
N ALA A 321 -21.66 26.15 -3.17
CA ALA A 321 -22.12 26.88 -4.37
C ALA A 321 -21.01 27.51 -5.24
N ILE A 322 -19.74 27.14 -5.03
CA ILE A 322 -18.57 27.60 -5.81
C ILE A 322 -18.10 26.48 -6.73
#